data_AF-A0A9D4FLX0-F1
#
_entry.id   AF-A0A9D4FLX0-F1
#
_cell.length_a   1.000
_cell.length_b   1.000
_cell.length_c   1.000
_cell.angle_alpha   90.00
_cell.angle_beta   90.00
_cell.angle_gamma   90.00
#
_symmetry.space_group_name_H-M   'P 1'
#
loop_
_entity.id
_entity.type
_entity.pdbx_description
1 polymer ?
#
loop_
_entity_poly.entity_id
_entity_poly.type
_entity_poly.pdbx_seq_one_letter_code
_entity_poly.pdbx_strand_id
1 'polypeptide(L)' 'MSVQHIKGRCTYNEGMLMKLGYECTSYHRDVYSNEGMLMKLGYECTAFQREVYLQ' A
#
# COMPACT_ATOMS: atom_id res chain seq x y z
N MET A 1 -3.97 -10.30 9.56
CA MET A 1 -3.63 -9.48 8.36
C MET A 1 -4.48 -8.23 8.44
N SER A 2 -3.88 -7.04 8.45
CA SER A 2 -4.63 -5.77 8.45
C SER A 2 -4.19 -4.94 7.25
N VAL A 3 -5.18 -4.47 6.47
CA VAL A 3 -4.96 -3.63 5.29
C VAL A 3 -5.01 -2.17 5.74
N GLN A 4 -3.94 -1.43 5.50
CA GLN A 4 -3.87 0.02 5.75
C GLN A 4 -3.82 0.75 4.41
N HIS A 5 -4.84 1.55 4.13
CA HIS A 5 -4.87 2.43 2.97
C HIS A 5 -4.04 3.67 3.28
N ILE A 6 -2.88 3.83 2.61
CA ILE A 6 -2.04 5.02 2.79
C ILE A 6 -2.50 6.07 1.77
N LYS A 7 -2.85 7.26 2.26
CA LYS A 7 -3.43 8.36 1.45
C LYS A 7 -2.59 8.64 0.20
N GLY A 8 -3.26 8.59 -0.95
CA GLY A 8 -2.71 8.97 -2.25
C GLY A 8 -2.62 10.48 -2.48
N ARG A 9 -1.86 10.89 -3.50
CA ARG A 9 -1.80 12.27 -4.00
C ARG A 9 -2.61 12.40 -5.30
N CYS A 10 -3.30 13.52 -5.46
CA CYS A 10 -3.99 13.86 -6.71
C CYS A 10 -3.33 15.09 -7.34
N THR A 11 -3.13 15.05 -8.65
CA THR A 11 -2.65 16.16 -9.47
C THR A 11 -3.65 16.44 -10.59
N TYR A 12 -3.84 17.71 -10.93
CA TYR A 12 -4.72 18.15 -12.02
C TYR A 12 -3.90 18.94 -13.04
N ASN A 13 -4.02 18.60 -14.32
CA ASN A 13 -3.42 19.35 -15.41
C ASN A 13 -4.31 19.28 -16.66
N GLU A 14 -4.61 20.43 -17.27
CA GLU A 14 -5.30 20.56 -18.58
C GLU A 14 -6.52 19.63 -18.77
N GLY A 15 -7.44 19.56 -17.80
CA GLY A 15 -8.64 18.72 -17.90
C GLY A 15 -8.43 17.25 -17.51
N MET A 16 -7.22 16.83 -17.15
CA MET A 16 -6.92 15.50 -16.67
C MET A 16 -6.68 15.50 -15.15
N LEU A 17 -7.41 14.64 -14.43
CA LEU A 17 -7.19 14.33 -13.02
C LEU A 17 -6.39 13.03 -12.90
N MET A 18 -5.20 13.11 -12.33
CA MET A 18 -4.37 11.94 -12.03
C MET A 18 -4.39 11.66 -10.53
N LYS A 19 -4.70 10.41 -10.17
CA LYS A 19 -4.70 9.92 -8.79
C LYS A 19 -3.64 8.84 -8.62
N LEU A 20 -2.64 9.13 -7.79
CA LEU A 20 -1.64 8.17 -7.37
C LEU A 20 -1.98 7.68 -5.96
N GLY A 21 -2.12 6.38 -5.75
CA GLY A 21 -2.44 5.78 -4.46
C GLY A 21 -1.54 4.61 -4.09
N TYR A 22 -1.53 4.28 -2.80
CA TYR A 22 -0.78 3.15 -2.25
C TYR A 22 -1.69 2.32 -1.36
N GLU A 23 -1.75 1.03 -1.62
CA GLU A 23 -2.40 0.05 -0.76
C GLU A 23 -1.33 -0.78 -0.08
N CYS A 24 -1.28 -0.76 1.25
CA CYS A 24 -0.31 -1.52 2.02
C CYS A 24 -1.03 -2.54 2.91
N THR A 25 -0.56 -3.78 2.90
CA THR A 25 -1.02 -4.84 3.79
C THR A 25 0.08 -5.17 4.77
N SER A 26 -0.25 -5.14 6.06
CA SER A 26 0.65 -5.63 7.11
C SER A 26 0.35 -7.07 7.45
N TYR A 27 1.39 -7.86 7.64
CA TYR A 27 1.31 -9.24 8.07
C TYR A 27 2.30 -9.55 9.18
N HIS A 28 1.93 -10.52 10.00
CA HIS A 28 2.78 -11.08 11.03
C HIS A 28 3.05 -12.53 10.66
N ARG A 29 4.29 -12.98 10.84
CA ARG A 29 4.68 -14.37 10.67
C ARG A 29 5.50 -14.82 11.86
N ASP A 30 5.04 -15.87 12.51
CA ASP A 30 5.82 -16.54 13.54
C ASP A 30 6.91 -17.37 12.87
N VAL A 31 8.15 -17.14 13.29
CA VAL A 31 9.32 -17.85 12.83
C VAL A 31 9.89 -18.62 14.01
N TYR A 32 9.92 -19.94 13.89
CA TYR A 32 10.51 -20.81 14.90
C TYR A 32 11.99 -20.96 14.59
N SER A 33 12.82 -20.67 15.60
CA SER A 33 14.26 -20.89 15.59
C SER A 33 14.65 -21.85 16.71
N ASN A 34 15.89 -22.34 16.71
CA ASN A 34 16.41 -23.17 17.79
C ASN A 34 16.40 -22.45 19.16
N GLU A 35 16.30 -21.12 19.17
CA GLU A 35 16.27 -20.29 20.39
C GLU A 35 14.83 -19.89 20.80
N GLY A 36 13.80 -20.33 20.07
CA GLY A 36 12.40 -20.03 20.36
C GLY A 36 11.63 -19.39 19.20
N MET A 37 10.41 -18.93 19.50
CA MET A 37 9.52 -18.28 18.54
C MET A 37 9.79 -16.78 18.44
N LEU A 38 10.03 -16.29 17.22
CA LEU A 38 10.19 -14.87 16.91
C LEU A 38 9.04 -14.40 16.03
N MET A 39 8.35 -13.33 16.43
CA MET A 39 7.35 -12.69 15.61
C MET A 39 8.04 -11.74 14.61
N LYS A 40 7.88 -11.99 13.30
CA LYS A 40 8.29 -11.05 12.25
C LYS A 40 7.11 -10.22 11.76
N LEU A 41 7.34 -8.92 11.64
CA LEU A 41 6.43 -7.97 11.02
C LEU A 41 6.86 -7.72 9.58
N GLY A 42 5.94 -7.84 8.63
CA GLY A 42 6.16 -7.55 7.22
C GLY A 42 5.10 -6.61 6.66
N TYR A 43 5.49 -5.86 5.62
CA TYR A 43 4.61 -4.97 4.88
C TYR A 43 4.77 -5.22 3.39
N GLU A 44 3.66 -5.34 2.69
CA GLU A 44 3.61 -5.39 1.23
C GLU A 44 2.77 -4.20 0.74
N CYS A 45 3.32 -3.43 -0.19
CA CYS A 45 2.68 -2.23 -0.72
C CYS A 45 2.59 -2.30 -2.24
N THR A 46 1.42 -1.98 -2.78
CA THR A 46 1.15 -1.86 -4.21
C THR A 46 0.82 -0.41 -4.54
N ALA A 47 1.51 0.15 -5.53
CA ALA A 47 1.22 1.48 -6.06
C ALA A 47 0.24 1.36 -7.23
N PHE A 48 -0.74 2.27 -7.30
CA PHE A 48 -1.64 2.37 -8.44
C PHE A 48 -1.78 3.82 -8.91
N GLN A 49 -1.92 3.98 -10.22
CA GLN A 49 -2.17 5.25 -10.88
C GLN A 49 -3.48 5.14 -11.66
N ARG A 50 -4.36 6.13 -11.48
CA ARG A 50 -5.60 6.25 -12.25
C ARG A 50 -5.68 7.63 -12.87
N GLU A 51 -5.94 7.66 -14.17
CA GLU A 51 -6.16 8.89 -14.94
C GLU A 51 -7.64 9.02 -15.27
N VAL A 52 -8.19 10.20 -15.07
CA VAL A 52 -9.58 10.54 -15.39
C VAL A 52 -9.56 11.81 -16.24
N TYR A 53 -10.04 11.71 -17.47
CA TYR A 53 -10.25 12.86 -18.34
C TYR A 53 -11.62 13.47 -18.01
N LEU A 54 -11.62 14.75 -17.62
CA LEU A 54 -12.83 15.52 -17.38
C LEU A 54 -13.24 16.15 -18.72
N GLN A 55 -14.27 15.58 -19.34
CA GLN A 55 -14.95 16.15 -20.51
C GLN A 55 -15.82 17.34 -20.11
#